data_AF-U2PWZ5-F1
#
_entry.id   AF-U2PWZ5-F1
#
_cell.length_a   1.000
_cell.length_b   1.000
_cell.length_c   1.000
_cell.angle_alpha   90.00
_cell.angle_beta   90.00
_cell.angle_gamma   90.00
#
_symmetry.space_group_name_H-M   'P 1'
#
loop_
_entity.id
_entity.type
_entity.pdbx_description
1 polymer ?
#
loop_
_entity_poly.entity_id
_entity_poly.type
_entity_poly.pdbx_seq_one_letter_code
_entity_poly.pdbx_strand_id
1 'polypeptide(L)'
;MSKNLNQINNGIKGILKKYNFKKRSILMGMAILVISCGGGGGGGIGTTTNSPSSGTNRPTATATVTPTIAWNNTELSYNRSNPHNNSNTTITGTGVKVGIIDVGFENSAFASDLTEKFGSRLTKFTVPGFTASSTENDDHGITVAALAAGRTEGIAKGVSVFAIDAGNHSSDGTRPEPTLEMYQELKNRGVTIYNQSFGIDAMVTDFNSSRTSTHYYGHQIGSAMLQFYRNEVNNGALFVWAAGNDSSDTQPTLEGGLPYFETDLQKGWINVVGLTSREESRMGDTDWSNLTPLSPAGVAKMWSVTAISDHTFTIRGRSFVGGGSSFAAPIVTGTAALIKEKYPWMDANLIRQTILSTATDIGERGVDSVYGWGLLNIDKALKGPSLFDTQLALGPSVIVNIPSGVYTFSNDISGNAGLEKNGAGELILSGNSTFLGDTNVNAGRLRVNGTYVSSLNVRRRAILSTNNARINNNITNDGTLENRGSTQVNGNYESLENSRVVAELNSNLHVTGRVSLNNSKLEIKPEENGERKYITANGTNQEIITSDNRIEGKFETIDTDEMLNAKINQNENSVSTKISRKNVLDYVK
;
A
#
# COMPACT_ATOMS: atom_id res chain seq x y z
N MET A 1 52.06 19.35 -12.98
CA MET A 1 50.89 18.95 -12.16
C MET A 1 50.32 20.04 -11.25
N SER A 2 51.03 21.11 -10.86
CA SER A 2 50.46 22.15 -9.96
C SER A 2 49.62 23.25 -10.65
N LYS A 3 49.69 23.43 -11.98
CA LYS A 3 48.89 24.44 -12.69
C LYS A 3 47.40 24.05 -12.86
N ASN A 4 47.06 22.75 -12.89
CA ASN A 4 45.67 22.29 -13.03
C ASN A 4 44.88 22.32 -11.71
N LEU A 5 45.53 22.16 -10.55
CA LEU A 5 44.86 22.28 -9.25
C LEU A 5 44.41 23.72 -8.94
N ASN A 6 45.17 24.73 -9.38
CA ASN A 6 44.79 26.13 -9.16
C ASN A 6 43.65 26.60 -10.06
N GLN A 7 43.48 26.04 -11.26
CA GLN A 7 42.31 26.32 -12.11
C GLN A 7 41.03 25.64 -11.59
N ILE A 8 41.13 24.44 -11.02
CA ILE A 8 40.00 23.75 -10.38
C ILE A 8 39.58 24.49 -9.09
N ASN A 9 40.53 24.92 -8.25
CA ASN A 9 40.21 25.70 -7.05
C ASN A 9 39.65 27.10 -7.35
N ASN A 10 40.08 27.76 -8.44
CA ASN A 10 39.51 29.04 -8.85
C ASN A 10 38.14 28.90 -9.54
N GLY A 11 37.88 27.77 -10.22
CA GLY A 11 36.54 27.42 -10.72
C GLY A 11 35.55 27.15 -9.58
N ILE A 12 35.98 26.44 -8.53
CA ILE A 12 35.17 26.17 -7.33
C ILE A 12 34.91 27.46 -6.54
N LYS A 13 35.92 28.35 -6.38
CA LYS A 13 35.73 29.67 -5.76
C LYS A 13 34.87 30.64 -6.60
N GLY A 14 34.84 30.48 -7.92
CA GLY A 14 33.98 31.26 -8.82
C GLY A 14 32.50 30.86 -8.73
N ILE A 15 32.22 29.58 -8.50
CA ILE A 15 30.86 29.05 -8.28
C ILE A 15 30.35 29.42 -6.87
N LEU A 16 31.22 29.36 -5.85
CA LEU A 16 30.90 29.75 -4.47
C LEU A 16 30.65 31.26 -4.27
N LYS A 17 31.11 32.13 -5.20
CA LYS A 17 30.94 33.59 -5.07
C LYS A 17 29.60 34.12 -5.63
N LYS A 18 28.79 33.27 -6.28
CA LYS A 18 27.54 33.69 -6.94
C LYS A 18 26.26 33.29 -6.20
N TYR A 19 26.38 32.61 -5.06
CA TYR A 19 25.26 32.15 -4.25
C TYR A 19 25.42 32.62 -2.81
N ASN A 20 25.05 33.89 -2.58
CA ASN A 20 24.85 34.44 -1.25
C ASN A 20 23.49 33.95 -0.73
N PHE A 21 23.46 32.76 -0.11
CA PHE A 21 22.26 32.25 0.54
C PHE A 21 22.13 32.85 1.94
N LYS A 22 21.32 33.92 2.04
CA LYS A 22 20.66 34.26 3.29
C LYS A 22 19.37 33.43 3.41
N LYS A 23 19.32 32.62 4.46
CA LYS A 23 18.13 32.17 5.22
C LYS A 23 16.89 31.73 4.42
N ARG A 24 16.60 30.43 4.41
CA ARG A 24 15.23 29.88 4.48
C ARG A 24 15.21 28.54 5.24
N SER A 25 15.34 28.63 6.56
CA SER A 25 14.73 27.69 7.50
C SER A 25 13.93 28.57 8.46
N ILE A 26 12.60 28.54 8.35
CA ILE A 26 11.74 29.38 9.19
C ILE A 26 11.61 28.70 10.55
N LEU A 27 12.42 29.17 11.50
CA LEU A 27 12.06 29.26 12.91
C LEU A 27 12.24 30.75 13.28
N MET A 28 11.16 31.54 13.24
CA MET A 28 11.14 32.94 13.74
C MET A 28 9.67 33.40 13.80
N GLY A 29 9.12 33.92 14.90
CA GLY A 29 9.71 34.88 15.83
C GLY A 29 9.44 36.30 15.30
N MET A 30 8.39 36.95 15.82
CA MET A 30 7.86 38.29 15.49
C MET A 30 8.89 39.33 14.99
N ALA A 31 8.56 40.04 13.90
CA ALA A 31 8.67 41.51 13.80
C ALA A 31 7.97 42.05 12.53
N ILE A 32 7.13 43.05 12.74
CA ILE A 32 6.33 43.83 11.78
C ILE A 32 7.22 44.79 10.96
N LEU A 33 6.93 44.98 9.66
CA LEU A 33 6.80 46.31 9.02
C LEU A 33 6.27 46.24 7.57
N VAL A 34 5.36 47.17 7.28
CA VAL A 34 4.53 47.35 6.08
C VAL A 34 5.18 48.36 5.11
N ILE A 35 4.67 48.39 3.86
CA ILE A 35 4.62 49.46 2.82
C ILE A 35 5.18 48.92 1.49
N SER A 36 4.65 49.14 0.28
CA SER A 36 3.40 49.66 -0.30
C SER A 36 3.60 49.73 -1.83
N CYS A 37 2.49 49.57 -2.59
CA CYS A 37 2.15 50.18 -3.89
C CYS A 37 2.87 49.89 -5.23
N GLY A 38 2.01 49.59 -6.22
CA GLY A 38 2.02 50.12 -7.61
C GLY A 38 2.40 49.10 -8.69
N GLY A 39 1.67 48.86 -9.79
CA GLY A 39 0.46 49.46 -10.37
C GLY A 39 0.47 49.32 -11.91
N GLY A 40 -0.70 49.06 -12.53
CA GLY A 40 -1.02 49.26 -13.97
C GLY A 40 -0.62 48.15 -14.96
N GLY A 41 -1.37 47.78 -16.00
CA GLY A 41 -2.63 48.27 -16.58
C GLY A 41 -2.66 48.01 -18.12
N GLY A 42 -3.84 47.65 -18.67
CA GLY A 42 -4.20 47.68 -20.10
C GLY A 42 -4.09 46.34 -20.85
N GLY A 43 -5.01 45.87 -21.68
CA GLY A 43 -6.17 46.47 -22.37
C GLY A 43 -6.19 45.94 -23.81
N GLY A 44 -7.28 45.29 -24.23
CA GLY A 44 -7.34 44.39 -25.40
C GLY A 44 -7.48 45.03 -26.79
N ILE A 45 -7.70 44.18 -27.80
CA ILE A 45 -8.77 44.23 -28.82
C ILE A 45 -8.46 43.18 -29.92
N GLY A 46 -9.48 42.41 -30.30
CA GLY A 46 -9.42 41.41 -31.37
C GLY A 46 -9.87 41.94 -32.73
N THR A 47 -9.55 41.17 -33.77
CA THR A 47 -10.14 41.29 -35.10
C THR A 47 -10.29 39.89 -35.73
N THR A 48 -11.49 39.66 -36.27
CA THR A 48 -11.94 38.45 -36.96
C THR A 48 -11.66 38.52 -38.45
N THR A 49 -11.23 37.41 -39.07
CA THR A 49 -11.40 37.17 -40.51
C THR A 49 -11.79 35.70 -40.77
N ASN A 50 -12.95 35.53 -41.42
CA ASN A 50 -13.43 34.25 -41.94
C ASN A 50 -12.80 33.95 -43.32
N SER A 51 -12.48 32.69 -43.58
CA SER A 51 -12.38 32.12 -44.94
C SER A 51 -12.73 30.63 -44.95
N PRO A 52 -13.24 30.08 -46.08
CA PRO A 52 -14.07 28.89 -46.09
C PRO A 52 -13.30 27.57 -46.20
N SER A 53 -13.97 26.49 -45.79
CA SER A 53 -13.47 25.12 -45.67
C SER A 53 -13.13 24.45 -47.01
N SER A 54 -12.10 23.60 -46.98
CA SER A 54 -12.01 22.39 -47.82
C SER A 54 -11.74 21.18 -46.92
N GLY A 55 -12.56 20.15 -47.08
CA GLY A 55 -12.65 19.01 -46.17
C GLY A 55 -11.56 17.97 -46.37
N THR A 56 -11.12 17.38 -45.26
CA THR A 56 -10.73 15.97 -45.17
C THR A 56 -11.21 15.44 -43.82
N ASN A 57 -12.19 14.55 -43.82
CA ASN A 57 -12.69 13.88 -42.62
C ASN A 57 -11.61 12.91 -42.11
N ARG A 58 -10.80 13.37 -41.15
CA ARG A 58 -10.03 12.49 -40.26
C ARG A 58 -10.83 12.36 -38.97
N PRO A 59 -11.06 11.16 -38.41
CA PRO A 59 -11.71 11.04 -37.10
C PRO A 59 -10.80 11.75 -36.09
N THR A 60 -11.24 12.91 -35.61
CA THR A 60 -10.66 13.55 -34.45
C THR A 60 -11.00 12.64 -33.28
N ALA A 61 -10.00 11.93 -32.75
CA ALA A 61 -10.13 11.26 -31.47
C ALA A 61 -10.57 12.31 -30.46
N THR A 62 -11.81 12.19 -29.98
CA THR A 62 -12.31 13.01 -28.88
C THR A 62 -11.38 12.73 -27.70
N ALA A 63 -10.53 13.71 -27.36
CA ALA A 63 -9.77 13.67 -26.13
C ALA A 63 -10.78 13.45 -25.02
N THR A 64 -10.77 12.26 -24.42
CA THR A 64 -11.61 11.97 -23.27
C THR A 64 -11.02 12.80 -22.13
N VAL A 65 -11.57 13.99 -21.93
CA VAL A 65 -11.29 14.80 -20.74
C VAL A 65 -11.83 13.97 -19.60
N THR A 66 -10.96 13.22 -18.93
CA THR A 66 -11.33 12.57 -17.68
C THR A 66 -11.61 13.70 -16.71
N PRO A 67 -12.83 13.83 -16.16
CA PRO A 67 -13.16 14.95 -15.29
C PRO A 67 -12.22 14.94 -14.08
N THR A 68 -11.64 16.09 -13.76
CA THR A 68 -10.81 16.26 -12.58
C THR A 68 -11.68 16.15 -11.32
N ILE A 69 -11.14 15.54 -10.26
CA ILE A 69 -11.76 15.57 -8.93
C ILE A 69 -11.55 16.99 -8.39
N ALA A 70 -12.59 17.80 -8.58
CA ALA A 70 -12.56 19.17 -8.10
C ALA A 70 -12.29 19.21 -6.59
N TRP A 71 -11.61 20.29 -6.17
CA TRP A 71 -11.31 20.57 -4.76
C TRP A 71 -12.55 20.68 -3.86
N ASN A 72 -13.78 20.61 -4.38
CA ASN A 72 -15.01 20.55 -3.56
C ASN A 72 -15.95 19.46 -4.08
N ASN A 73 -15.40 18.38 -4.63
CA ASN A 73 -16.21 17.30 -5.16
C ASN A 73 -17.04 16.67 -4.04
N THR A 74 -18.37 16.72 -4.16
CA THR A 74 -19.31 16.14 -3.20
C THR A 74 -19.26 14.60 -3.14
N GLU A 75 -18.64 13.98 -4.13
CA GLU A 75 -18.33 12.54 -4.14
C GLU A 75 -17.13 12.19 -3.24
N LEU A 76 -16.32 13.18 -2.84
CA LEU A 76 -15.23 13.01 -1.89
C LEU A 76 -15.75 13.14 -0.45
N SER A 77 -15.59 12.10 0.36
CA SER A 77 -15.79 12.20 1.80
C SER A 77 -14.47 12.60 2.47
N TYR A 78 -14.41 13.82 3.00
CA TYR A 78 -13.27 14.33 3.77
C TYR A 78 -13.74 14.83 5.14
N ASN A 79 -13.10 14.34 6.20
CA ASN A 79 -13.35 14.80 7.57
C ASN A 79 -12.11 15.51 8.09
N ARG A 80 -12.15 16.83 8.21
CA ARG A 80 -11.03 17.62 8.75
C ARG A 80 -10.56 17.19 10.15
N SER A 81 -11.46 16.62 10.95
CA SER A 81 -11.15 16.12 12.31
C SER A 81 -10.54 14.71 12.30
N ASN A 82 -10.57 14.03 11.14
CA ASN A 82 -9.98 12.71 10.93
C ASN A 82 -9.48 12.60 9.47
N PRO A 83 -8.50 13.41 9.07
CA PRO A 83 -8.19 13.62 7.66
C PRO A 83 -7.63 12.38 6.97
N HIS A 84 -7.05 11.44 7.72
CA HIS A 84 -6.53 10.17 7.20
C HIS A 84 -7.45 8.97 7.42
N ASN A 85 -8.69 9.20 7.87
CA ASN A 85 -9.63 8.12 8.24
C ASN A 85 -8.97 7.08 9.15
N ASN A 86 -8.52 7.50 10.33
CA ASN A 86 -7.91 6.64 11.34
C ASN A 86 -8.82 6.51 12.56
N SER A 87 -9.87 5.70 12.44
CA SER A 87 -10.80 5.46 13.56
C SER A 87 -10.47 4.20 14.37
N ASN A 88 -9.62 3.32 13.82
CA ASN A 88 -9.21 2.09 14.50
C ASN A 88 -8.29 2.37 15.69
N THR A 89 -8.68 1.89 16.87
CA THR A 89 -7.88 1.99 18.11
C THR A 89 -7.38 0.64 18.63
N THR A 90 -7.81 -0.47 18.01
CA THR A 90 -7.46 -1.83 18.43
C THR A 90 -6.08 -2.25 17.92
N ILE A 91 -5.77 -1.89 16.67
CA ILE A 91 -4.48 -2.18 16.04
C ILE A 91 -3.57 -0.99 16.31
N THR A 92 -2.39 -1.24 16.86
CA THR A 92 -1.52 -0.19 17.42
C THR A 92 -0.10 -0.23 16.87
N GLY A 93 0.25 -1.17 15.99
CA GLY A 93 1.60 -1.49 15.56
C GLY A 93 2.36 -2.41 16.52
N THR A 94 1.66 -3.06 17.46
CA THR A 94 2.31 -3.90 18.48
C THR A 94 3.05 -5.07 17.82
N GLY A 95 4.27 -5.34 18.30
CA GLY A 95 5.14 -6.39 17.73
C GLY A 95 5.88 -6.00 16.45
N VAL A 96 5.64 -4.79 15.93
CA VAL A 96 6.34 -4.25 14.76
C VAL A 96 7.47 -3.31 15.18
N LYS A 97 8.54 -3.27 14.39
CA LYS A 97 9.71 -2.40 14.57
C LYS A 97 9.80 -1.40 13.42
N VAL A 98 9.95 -0.13 13.74
CA VAL A 98 10.24 0.94 12.77
C VAL A 98 11.60 1.57 13.07
N GLY A 99 12.37 1.83 12.03
CA GLY A 99 13.66 2.51 12.09
C GLY A 99 13.51 3.99 11.76
N ILE A 100 14.12 4.86 12.56
CA ILE A 100 14.11 6.30 12.33
C ILE A 100 15.55 6.81 12.52
N ILE A 101 16.13 7.32 11.44
CA ILE A 101 17.42 8.02 11.48
C ILE A 101 17.11 9.50 11.30
N ASP A 102 17.36 10.30 12.33
CA ASP A 102 17.05 11.73 12.31
C ASP A 102 17.86 12.44 13.41
N VAL A 103 17.59 13.69 13.73
CA VAL A 103 18.34 14.48 14.71
C VAL A 103 17.70 14.47 16.10
N GLY A 104 18.53 14.61 17.14
CA GLY A 104 18.09 14.98 18.49
C GLY A 104 17.80 13.83 19.46
N PHE A 105 17.90 12.57 19.03
CA PHE A 105 17.68 11.42 19.91
C PHE A 105 18.71 11.28 21.04
N GLU A 106 19.95 11.73 20.84
CA GLU A 106 21.02 11.74 21.85
C GLU A 106 21.09 13.07 22.62
N ASN A 107 20.26 14.05 22.28
CA ASN A 107 20.21 15.31 23.01
C ASN A 107 19.48 15.15 24.35
N SER A 108 20.25 15.29 25.45
CA SER A 108 19.75 15.13 26.81
C SER A 108 18.64 16.11 27.20
N ALA A 109 18.52 17.26 26.51
CA ALA A 109 17.46 18.24 26.77
C ALA A 109 16.05 17.67 26.53
N PHE A 110 15.93 16.61 25.74
CA PHE A 110 14.66 15.97 25.38
C PHE A 110 14.45 14.59 26.03
N ALA A 111 15.27 14.20 27.01
CA ALA A 111 15.17 12.90 27.66
C ALA A 111 13.78 12.64 28.28
N SER A 112 13.17 13.68 28.85
CA SER A 112 11.80 13.63 29.38
C SER A 112 10.76 13.42 28.27
N ASP A 113 10.85 14.18 27.17
CA ASP A 113 9.95 14.04 26.03
C ASP A 113 10.01 12.63 25.42
N LEU A 114 11.22 12.09 25.23
CA LEU A 114 11.42 10.74 24.72
C LEU A 114 10.78 9.68 25.65
N THR A 115 10.97 9.84 26.97
CA THR A 115 10.40 8.92 27.96
C THR A 115 8.87 9.01 28.00
N GLU A 116 8.32 10.22 27.94
CA GLU A 116 6.88 10.45 27.94
C GLU A 116 6.22 9.86 26.67
N LYS A 117 6.77 10.17 25.51
CA LYS A 117 6.20 9.82 24.20
C LYS A 117 6.33 8.33 23.89
N PHE A 118 7.44 7.70 24.25
CA PHE A 118 7.74 6.32 23.82
C PHE A 118 7.89 5.34 24.99
N GLY A 119 8.45 5.78 26.12
CA GLY A 119 8.79 4.90 27.25
C GLY A 119 9.66 3.73 26.80
N SER A 120 9.31 2.51 27.22
CA SER A 120 10.05 1.28 26.89
C SER A 120 10.00 0.87 25.41
N ARG A 121 9.23 1.57 24.57
CA ARG A 121 9.12 1.26 23.13
C ARG A 121 10.24 1.91 22.32
N LEU A 122 10.96 2.89 22.86
CA LEU A 122 12.11 3.50 22.20
C LEU A 122 13.39 2.74 22.55
N THR A 123 14.14 2.34 21.53
CA THR A 123 15.52 1.89 21.65
C THR A 123 16.41 2.79 20.80
N LYS A 124 17.40 3.41 21.43
CA LYS A 124 18.37 4.30 20.76
C LYS A 124 19.68 3.58 20.52
N PHE A 125 20.35 3.90 19.42
CA PHE A 125 21.66 3.36 19.08
C PHE A 125 22.60 4.44 18.57
N THR A 126 23.88 4.21 18.78
CA THR A 126 24.98 4.98 18.19
C THR A 126 25.81 4.03 17.33
N VAL A 127 26.44 4.57 16.28
CA VAL A 127 27.35 3.80 15.42
C VAL A 127 28.80 4.26 15.64
N PRO A 128 29.78 3.35 15.60
CA PRO A 128 31.19 3.74 15.72
C PRO A 128 31.59 4.74 14.64
N GLY A 129 32.39 5.75 15.01
CA GLY A 129 32.92 6.74 14.07
C GLY A 129 31.96 7.88 13.72
N PHE A 130 30.72 7.87 14.23
CA PHE A 130 29.81 9.01 14.17
C PHE A 130 29.50 9.51 15.57
N THR A 131 29.51 10.82 15.77
CA THR A 131 29.06 11.45 17.02
C THR A 131 28.09 12.55 16.65
N ALA A 132 26.84 12.39 17.06
CA ALA A 132 25.81 13.37 16.80
C ALA A 132 26.19 14.72 17.43
N SER A 133 26.03 15.77 16.65
CA SER A 133 26.18 17.16 17.08
C SER A 133 24.84 17.86 16.84
N SER A 134 24.01 17.87 17.87
CA SER A 134 22.72 18.57 17.89
C SER A 134 22.77 19.74 18.88
N THR A 135 22.09 20.81 18.55
CA THR A 135 21.83 21.97 19.41
C THR A 135 20.66 21.69 20.35
N GLU A 136 20.49 22.52 21.37
CA GLU A 136 19.39 22.42 22.36
C GLU A 136 17.97 22.54 21.77
N ASN A 137 17.85 22.97 20.52
CA ASN A 137 16.58 23.19 19.83
C ASN A 137 16.30 22.16 18.71
N ASP A 138 17.22 21.21 18.48
CA ASP A 138 17.05 20.22 17.40
C ASP A 138 16.14 19.06 17.87
N ASP A 139 14.83 19.27 17.77
CA ASP A 139 13.78 18.31 18.18
C ASP A 139 13.14 17.54 17.02
N HIS A 140 13.57 17.79 15.78
CA HIS A 140 12.90 17.30 14.57
C HIS A 140 12.72 15.77 14.55
N GLY A 141 13.76 14.99 14.87
CA GLY A 141 13.63 13.54 14.92
C GLY A 141 12.64 13.03 15.96
N ILE A 142 12.48 13.76 17.05
CA ILE A 142 11.59 13.42 18.16
C ILE A 142 10.14 13.66 17.75
N THR A 143 9.85 14.79 17.11
CA THR A 143 8.52 15.13 16.60
C THR A 143 8.10 14.22 15.45
N VAL A 144 9.02 13.90 14.54
CA VAL A 144 8.84 12.88 13.48
C VAL A 144 8.50 11.52 14.08
N ALA A 145 9.32 11.03 15.02
CA ALA A 145 9.06 9.75 15.67
C ALA A 145 7.73 9.74 16.42
N ALA A 146 7.33 10.87 16.99
CA ALA A 146 6.09 10.99 17.73
C ALA A 146 4.85 10.83 16.83
N LEU A 147 4.86 11.36 15.60
CA LEU A 147 3.76 11.13 14.65
C LEU A 147 3.64 9.68 14.20
N ALA A 148 4.77 8.97 14.07
CA ALA A 148 4.73 7.55 13.77
C ALA A 148 4.23 6.73 14.98
N ALA A 149 4.71 7.04 16.18
CA ALA A 149 4.71 6.09 17.29
C ALA A 149 4.47 6.67 18.70
N GLY A 150 4.29 7.98 18.84
CA GLY A 150 4.04 8.64 20.13
C GLY A 150 2.74 8.14 20.79
N ARG A 151 2.70 8.07 22.12
CA ARG A 151 1.51 7.62 22.88
C ARG A 151 0.28 8.49 22.60
N THR A 152 0.47 9.80 22.41
CA THR A 152 -0.63 10.76 22.26
C THR A 152 -0.93 10.99 20.78
N GLU A 153 0.04 11.53 20.03
CA GLU A 153 -0.08 11.95 18.63
C GLU A 153 0.16 10.85 17.60
N GLY A 154 0.73 9.70 18.00
CA GLY A 154 1.21 8.69 17.06
C GLY A 154 0.10 7.88 16.37
N ILE A 155 0.34 7.53 15.10
CA ILE A 155 -0.50 6.60 14.33
C ILE A 155 -0.40 5.17 14.89
N ALA A 156 0.83 4.68 15.10
CA ALA A 156 1.11 3.33 15.61
C ALA A 156 1.59 3.37 17.06
N LYS A 157 0.66 3.57 17.99
CA LYS A 157 0.94 3.82 19.43
C LYS A 157 1.62 2.67 20.18
N GLY A 158 1.61 1.46 19.64
CA GLY A 158 2.20 0.24 20.19
C GLY A 158 3.50 -0.20 19.49
N VAL A 159 3.91 0.47 18.41
CA VAL A 159 5.13 0.13 17.66
C VAL A 159 6.39 0.37 18.49
N SER A 160 7.41 -0.45 18.24
CA SER A 160 8.76 -0.23 18.78
C SER A 160 9.58 0.65 17.84
N VAL A 161 10.14 1.74 18.37
CA VAL A 161 10.95 2.70 17.63
C VAL A 161 12.43 2.40 17.85
N PHE A 162 13.14 2.13 16.76
CA PHE A 162 14.59 1.96 16.73
C PHE A 162 15.18 3.23 16.14
N ALA A 163 15.75 4.07 17.00
CA ALA A 163 16.19 5.41 16.64
C ALA A 163 17.72 5.53 16.62
N ILE A 164 18.25 6.28 15.66
CA ILE A 164 19.65 6.67 15.62
C ILE A 164 19.72 8.18 15.42
N ASP A 165 20.50 8.85 16.27
CA ASP A 165 20.80 10.27 16.09
C ASP A 165 21.88 10.45 15.02
N ALA A 166 21.50 11.04 13.90
CA ALA A 166 22.37 11.38 12.80
C ALA A 166 22.60 12.89 12.65
N GLY A 167 22.33 13.68 13.70
CA GLY A 167 22.51 15.13 13.67
C GLY A 167 23.96 15.52 13.40
N ASN A 168 24.18 16.28 12.32
CA ASN A 168 25.43 16.99 12.07
C ASN A 168 25.15 18.49 12.01
N HIS A 169 25.71 19.24 12.95
CA HIS A 169 25.57 20.68 13.03
C HIS A 169 26.66 21.40 12.23
N SER A 170 26.24 22.23 11.27
CA SER A 170 27.13 23.14 10.54
C SER A 170 26.65 24.59 10.66
N SER A 171 27.37 25.52 10.02
CA SER A 171 26.96 26.94 9.90
C SER A 171 25.57 27.14 9.29
N ASP A 172 25.10 26.16 8.53
CA ASP A 172 23.82 26.20 7.80
C ASP A 172 22.68 25.56 8.59
N GLY A 173 22.96 25.12 9.83
CA GLY A 173 22.02 24.42 10.70
C GLY A 173 22.38 22.95 10.91
N THR A 174 21.54 22.28 11.69
CA THR A 174 21.66 20.84 11.96
C THR A 174 20.83 20.06 10.95
N ARG A 175 21.41 19.01 10.38
CA ARG A 175 20.73 18.11 9.44
C ARG A 175 21.11 16.65 9.72
N PRO A 176 20.23 15.68 9.43
CA PRO A 176 20.61 14.28 9.42
C PRO A 176 21.71 14.00 8.38
N GLU A 177 22.75 13.28 8.77
CA GLU A 177 23.78 12.72 7.88
C GLU A 177 23.80 11.20 8.02
N PRO A 178 22.84 10.49 7.39
CA PRO A 178 22.74 9.04 7.53
C PRO A 178 23.94 8.35 6.87
N THR A 179 24.50 7.36 7.56
CA THR A 179 25.58 6.51 7.04
C THR A 179 25.06 5.10 6.78
N LEU A 180 25.79 4.32 5.96
CA LEU A 180 25.43 2.94 5.67
C LEU A 180 25.41 2.08 6.95
N GLU A 181 26.33 2.36 7.87
CA GLU A 181 26.50 1.68 9.15
C GLU A 181 25.25 1.84 10.03
N MET A 182 24.60 3.01 10.00
CA MET A 182 23.35 3.25 10.74
C MET A 182 22.21 2.37 10.22
N TYR A 183 22.08 2.26 8.90
CA TYR A 183 21.10 1.37 8.29
C TYR A 183 21.39 -0.10 8.56
N GLN A 184 22.66 -0.50 8.51
CA GLN A 184 23.08 -1.85 8.85
C GLN A 184 22.77 -2.19 10.30
N GLU A 185 22.98 -1.26 11.25
CA GLU A 185 22.63 -1.48 12.64
C GLU A 185 21.11 -1.68 12.81
N LEU A 186 20.28 -0.83 12.22
CA LEU A 186 18.82 -1.00 12.25
C LEU A 186 18.39 -2.36 11.64
N LYS A 187 18.94 -2.71 10.47
CA LYS A 187 18.71 -4.00 9.82
C LYS A 187 19.09 -5.16 10.73
N ASN A 188 20.27 -5.12 11.37
CA ASN A 188 20.75 -6.17 12.26
C ASN A 188 19.83 -6.38 13.48
N ARG A 189 19.03 -5.37 13.83
CA ARG A 189 17.98 -5.44 14.87
C ARG A 189 16.62 -5.93 14.34
N GLY A 190 16.53 -6.27 13.06
CA GLY A 190 15.32 -6.76 12.41
C GLY A 190 14.34 -5.66 12.03
N VAL A 191 14.79 -4.43 11.83
CA VAL A 191 13.96 -3.36 11.27
C VAL A 191 13.73 -3.61 9.78
N THR A 192 12.49 -3.50 9.33
CA THR A 192 12.11 -3.62 7.92
C THR A 192 11.26 -2.47 7.42
N ILE A 193 10.92 -1.49 8.26
CA ILE A 193 10.17 -0.29 7.89
C ILE A 193 10.99 0.91 8.36
N TYR A 194 11.39 1.77 7.43
CA TYR A 194 12.29 2.90 7.66
C TYR A 194 11.58 4.20 7.33
N ASN A 195 11.52 5.13 8.28
CA ASN A 195 11.05 6.48 8.06
C ASN A 195 12.21 7.40 7.71
N GLN A 196 12.04 8.21 6.67
CA GLN A 196 13.05 9.11 6.14
C GLN A 196 12.46 10.49 5.95
N SER A 197 12.64 11.33 6.97
CA SER A 197 12.06 12.66 7.06
C SER A 197 13.04 13.78 6.70
N PHE A 198 14.01 13.46 5.84
CA PHE A 198 15.04 14.37 5.34
C PHE A 198 15.29 14.10 3.85
N GLY A 199 15.95 15.05 3.19
CA GLY A 199 16.35 14.96 1.79
C GLY A 199 17.21 16.14 1.41
N ILE A 200 17.79 16.09 0.22
CA ILE A 200 18.60 17.19 -0.31
C ILE A 200 17.72 18.28 -0.92
N ASP A 201 18.25 19.50 -0.99
CA ASP A 201 17.61 20.64 -1.64
C ASP A 201 17.87 20.60 -3.17
N ALA A 202 17.37 19.54 -3.82
CA ALA A 202 17.42 19.37 -5.28
C ALA A 202 16.37 18.37 -5.74
N MET A 203 15.70 18.68 -6.86
CA MET A 203 14.69 17.80 -7.45
C MET A 203 15.35 16.58 -8.09
N VAL A 204 14.65 15.44 -8.10
CA VAL A 204 15.13 14.20 -8.76
C VAL A 204 15.53 14.43 -10.23
N THR A 205 14.85 15.34 -10.93
CA THR A 205 15.12 15.66 -12.35
C THR A 205 16.32 16.57 -12.57
N ASP A 206 16.92 17.13 -11.52
CA ASP A 206 18.18 17.86 -11.62
C ASP A 206 19.38 16.90 -11.80
N PHE A 207 19.15 15.60 -11.61
CA PHE A 207 20.14 14.54 -11.73
C PHE A 207 19.97 13.73 -13.03
N ASN A 208 21.01 12.97 -13.38
CA ASN A 208 20.98 12.05 -14.51
C ASN A 208 21.72 10.73 -14.21
N SER A 209 21.61 9.75 -15.12
CA SER A 209 22.23 8.43 -15.00
C SER A 209 23.64 8.32 -15.59
N SER A 210 24.20 9.40 -16.14
CA SER A 210 25.54 9.38 -16.74
C SER A 210 26.62 9.43 -15.65
N ARG A 211 27.35 8.32 -15.47
CA ARG A 211 28.41 8.16 -14.45
C ARG A 211 29.58 9.15 -14.57
N THR A 212 29.71 9.85 -15.70
CA THR A 212 30.74 10.87 -15.91
C THR A 212 30.22 12.29 -15.64
N SER A 213 28.91 12.46 -15.41
CA SER A 213 28.30 13.74 -15.10
C SER A 213 28.53 14.11 -13.64
N THR A 214 28.74 15.40 -13.37
CA THR A 214 28.72 15.94 -12.00
C THR A 214 27.34 15.85 -11.34
N HIS A 215 26.27 15.68 -12.14
CA HIS A 215 24.90 15.50 -11.68
C HIS A 215 24.48 14.02 -11.69
N TYR A 216 25.44 13.09 -11.66
CA TYR A 216 25.13 11.68 -11.54
C TYR A 216 24.49 11.40 -10.17
N TYR A 217 23.26 10.89 -10.15
CA TYR A 217 22.53 10.61 -8.90
C TYR A 217 23.32 9.69 -7.94
N GLY A 218 24.09 8.75 -8.49
CA GLY A 218 24.86 7.81 -7.68
C GLY A 218 26.04 8.44 -6.93
N HIS A 219 26.53 9.63 -7.34
CA HIS A 219 27.49 10.40 -6.54
C HIS A 219 26.84 11.00 -5.30
N GLN A 220 25.56 11.37 -5.40
CA GLN A 220 24.81 11.98 -4.31
C GLN A 220 24.37 10.93 -3.27
N ILE A 221 23.88 9.77 -3.71
CA ILE A 221 23.42 8.70 -2.79
C ILE A 221 24.58 7.83 -2.30
N GLY A 222 25.59 7.60 -3.14
CA GLY A 222 26.69 6.68 -2.87
C GLY A 222 26.37 5.23 -3.28
N SER A 223 27.32 4.57 -3.93
CA SER A 223 27.12 3.23 -4.51
C SER A 223 26.84 2.14 -3.47
N ALA A 224 27.47 2.21 -2.29
CA ALA A 224 27.26 1.24 -1.23
C ALA A 224 25.86 1.37 -0.59
N MET A 225 25.38 2.61 -0.42
CA MET A 225 24.02 2.88 0.04
C MET A 225 22.98 2.41 -0.99
N LEU A 226 23.19 2.68 -2.28
CA LEU A 226 22.32 2.18 -3.35
C LEU A 226 22.24 0.64 -3.35
N GLN A 227 23.38 -0.03 -3.17
CA GLN A 227 23.40 -1.49 -3.07
C GLN A 227 22.63 -1.99 -1.85
N PHE A 228 22.77 -1.31 -0.71
CA PHE A 228 22.00 -1.61 0.48
C PHE A 228 20.49 -1.48 0.23
N TYR A 229 20.02 -0.34 -0.31
CA TYR A 229 18.61 -0.15 -0.62
C TYR A 229 18.06 -1.23 -1.55
N ARG A 230 18.77 -1.57 -2.64
CA ARG A 230 18.34 -2.64 -3.56
C ARG A 230 18.23 -3.99 -2.84
N ASN A 231 19.23 -4.33 -2.03
CA ASN A 231 19.24 -5.60 -1.30
C ASN A 231 18.08 -5.67 -0.29
N GLU A 232 17.86 -4.62 0.49
CA GLU A 232 16.84 -4.63 1.52
C GLU A 232 15.42 -4.55 0.95
N VAL A 233 15.20 -3.77 -0.12
CA VAL A 233 13.91 -3.79 -0.84
C VAL A 233 13.62 -5.20 -1.37
N ASN A 234 14.61 -5.88 -1.96
CA ASN A 234 14.46 -7.27 -2.41
C ASN A 234 14.21 -8.25 -1.25
N ASN A 235 14.68 -7.93 -0.05
CA ASN A 235 14.41 -8.69 1.18
C ASN A 235 13.11 -8.26 1.88
N GLY A 236 12.28 -7.42 1.25
CA GLY A 236 10.97 -7.03 1.75
C GLY A 236 10.97 -5.86 2.74
N ALA A 237 12.00 -5.01 2.71
CA ALA A 237 12.05 -3.76 3.48
C ALA A 237 11.33 -2.60 2.77
N LEU A 238 10.72 -1.72 3.56
CA LEU A 238 9.99 -0.53 3.14
C LEU A 238 10.74 0.74 3.58
N PHE A 239 11.00 1.65 2.65
CA PHE A 239 11.53 2.98 2.91
C PHE A 239 10.46 4.02 2.56
N VAL A 240 10.08 4.83 3.54
CA VAL A 240 9.07 5.89 3.42
C VAL A 240 9.77 7.23 3.48
N TRP A 241 9.71 7.98 2.38
CA TRP A 241 10.44 9.24 2.19
C TRP A 241 9.51 10.44 2.13
N ALA A 242 9.91 11.51 2.81
CA ALA A 242 9.36 12.84 2.60
C ALA A 242 9.64 13.32 1.17
N ALA A 243 8.65 13.91 0.49
CA ALA A 243 8.80 14.34 -0.89
C ALA A 243 9.67 15.60 -1.06
N GLY A 244 9.72 16.47 -0.06
CA GLY A 244 10.29 17.82 -0.18
C GLY A 244 9.31 18.89 0.32
N ASN A 245 9.83 20.07 0.60
CA ASN A 245 9.08 21.16 1.26
C ASN A 245 8.99 22.44 0.42
N ASP A 246 9.41 22.42 -0.84
CA ASP A 246 9.30 23.60 -1.71
C ASP A 246 8.05 23.47 -2.60
N SER A 247 7.04 24.31 -2.33
CA SER A 247 5.80 24.35 -3.09
C SER A 247 5.98 24.88 -4.52
N SER A 248 7.15 25.42 -4.88
CA SER A 248 7.49 25.81 -6.25
C SER A 248 8.10 24.67 -7.07
N ASP A 249 8.44 23.54 -6.44
CA ASP A 249 8.89 22.34 -7.13
C ASP A 249 7.81 21.76 -8.03
N THR A 250 8.26 21.01 -9.02
CA THR A 250 7.37 20.19 -9.88
C THR A 250 7.61 18.69 -9.69
N GLN A 251 8.54 18.33 -8.81
CA GLN A 251 9.05 16.98 -8.59
C GLN A 251 9.40 16.79 -7.11
N PRO A 252 9.49 15.55 -6.61
CA PRO A 252 10.08 15.32 -5.30
C PRO A 252 11.61 15.52 -5.36
N THR A 253 12.20 15.61 -4.17
CA THR A 253 13.63 15.50 -3.94
C THR A 253 14.20 14.19 -4.48
N LEU A 254 15.52 14.15 -4.68
CA LEU A 254 16.20 12.97 -5.23
C LEU A 254 15.87 11.69 -4.47
N GLU A 255 15.83 11.71 -3.14
CA GLU A 255 15.65 10.51 -2.32
C GLU A 255 14.24 9.92 -2.44
N GLY A 256 13.21 10.76 -2.34
CA GLY A 256 11.82 10.33 -2.57
C GLY A 256 11.58 9.88 -4.02
N GLY A 257 12.23 10.56 -4.97
CA GLY A 257 12.19 10.25 -6.40
C GLY A 257 13.12 9.13 -6.87
N LEU A 258 13.95 8.54 -6.01
CA LEU A 258 15.04 7.64 -6.40
C LEU A 258 14.64 6.48 -7.34
N PRO A 259 13.44 5.85 -7.22
CA PRO A 259 13.00 4.83 -8.16
C PRO A 259 12.84 5.29 -9.62
N TYR A 260 12.93 6.60 -9.90
CA TYR A 260 13.06 7.15 -11.25
C TYR A 260 14.34 6.66 -11.96
N PHE A 261 15.45 6.52 -11.22
CA PHE A 261 16.70 5.96 -11.73
C PHE A 261 16.86 4.47 -11.42
N GLU A 262 16.26 4.02 -10.32
CA GLU A 262 16.42 2.67 -9.74
C GLU A 262 15.07 1.96 -9.66
N THR A 263 14.52 1.56 -10.81
CA THR A 263 13.12 1.07 -10.93
C THR A 263 12.79 -0.09 -10.00
N ASP A 264 13.76 -0.95 -9.69
CA ASP A 264 13.56 -2.09 -8.78
C ASP A 264 13.24 -1.66 -7.34
N LEU A 265 13.61 -0.44 -6.94
CA LEU A 265 13.31 0.09 -5.61
C LEU A 265 11.81 0.31 -5.41
N GLN A 266 11.02 0.51 -6.47
CA GLN A 266 9.58 0.76 -6.36
C GLN A 266 8.86 -0.29 -5.51
N LYS A 267 9.35 -1.54 -5.47
CA LYS A 267 8.80 -2.63 -4.64
C LYS A 267 8.80 -2.32 -3.15
N GLY A 268 9.65 -1.43 -2.65
CA GLY A 268 9.78 -1.13 -1.22
C GLY A 268 10.00 0.36 -0.96
N TRP A 269 9.47 1.23 -1.82
CA TRP A 269 9.63 2.68 -1.72
C TRP A 269 8.28 3.38 -1.70
N ILE A 270 8.12 4.37 -0.83
CA ILE A 270 6.99 5.31 -0.86
C ILE A 270 7.54 6.73 -0.77
N ASN A 271 7.12 7.58 -1.71
CA ASN A 271 7.29 9.02 -1.63
C ASN A 271 6.04 9.65 -1.00
N VAL A 272 6.20 10.57 -0.07
CA VAL A 272 5.08 11.14 0.69
C VAL A 272 4.97 12.63 0.47
N VAL A 273 3.94 13.03 -0.27
CA VAL A 273 3.59 14.44 -0.50
C VAL A 273 2.93 14.99 0.77
N GLY A 274 3.42 16.12 1.27
CA GLY A 274 2.83 16.81 2.41
C GLY A 274 1.73 17.78 1.98
N LEU A 275 0.54 17.68 2.57
CA LEU A 275 -0.50 18.71 2.49
C LEU A 275 -0.40 19.66 3.68
N THR A 276 0.00 20.88 3.41
CA THR A 276 0.15 21.96 4.40
C THR A 276 -0.94 23.02 4.23
N SER A 277 -1.07 23.92 5.20
CA SER A 277 -1.95 25.08 5.12
C SER A 277 -1.49 26.05 4.03
N ARG A 278 -2.43 26.48 3.18
CA ARG A 278 -2.28 27.54 2.17
C ARG A 278 -1.99 28.87 2.82
N GLU A 279 -2.73 29.17 3.88
CA GLU A 279 -2.61 30.40 4.64
C GLU A 279 -1.77 30.13 5.90
N GLU A 280 -0.61 30.80 6.00
CA GLU A 280 0.30 30.68 7.15
C GLU A 280 -0.41 31.03 8.48
N SER A 281 -1.32 32.01 8.46
CA SER A 281 -2.13 32.37 9.63
C SER A 281 -3.10 31.28 10.08
N ARG A 282 -3.30 30.24 9.27
CA ARG A 282 -4.17 29.09 9.52
C ARG A 282 -3.39 27.78 9.60
N MET A 283 -2.07 27.82 9.87
CA MET A 283 -1.28 26.60 10.07
C MET A 283 -1.94 25.66 11.09
N GLY A 284 -2.05 24.37 10.71
CA GLY A 284 -2.73 23.34 11.51
C GLY A 284 -4.24 23.24 11.30
N ASP A 285 -4.85 24.17 10.56
CA ASP A 285 -6.23 24.05 10.12
C ASP A 285 -6.31 23.15 8.88
N THR A 286 -6.75 21.91 9.11
CA THR A 286 -6.90 20.87 8.09
C THR A 286 -8.20 20.97 7.32
N ASP A 287 -8.91 22.12 7.34
CA ASP A 287 -10.01 22.35 6.41
C ASP A 287 -9.53 22.16 4.97
N TRP A 288 -10.27 21.36 4.20
CA TRP A 288 -9.88 21.01 2.83
C TRP A 288 -9.63 22.26 1.97
N SER A 289 -10.43 23.31 2.13
CA SER A 289 -10.25 24.58 1.41
C SER A 289 -8.91 25.28 1.71
N ASN A 290 -8.29 24.97 2.85
CA ASN A 290 -7.03 25.53 3.31
C ASN A 290 -5.82 24.66 2.96
N LEU A 291 -5.95 23.48 2.36
CA LEU A 291 -4.79 22.60 2.13
C LEU A 291 -4.12 22.83 0.78
N THR A 292 -2.80 22.74 0.70
CA THR A 292 -2.00 22.77 -0.54
C THR A 292 -0.84 21.79 -0.46
N PRO A 293 -0.45 21.16 -1.57
CA PRO A 293 0.73 20.31 -1.59
C PRO A 293 2.01 21.12 -1.44
N LEU A 294 3.01 20.52 -0.81
CA LEU A 294 4.43 20.90 -0.89
C LEU A 294 5.03 20.35 -2.20
N SER A 295 6.29 19.89 -2.21
CA SER A 295 6.90 19.30 -3.41
C SER A 295 6.01 18.15 -3.94
N PRO A 296 5.50 18.24 -5.18
CA PRO A 296 4.49 17.33 -5.69
C PRO A 296 5.07 15.97 -6.11
N ALA A 297 4.18 15.00 -6.35
CA ALA A 297 4.58 13.64 -6.69
C ALA A 297 5.42 13.52 -7.98
N GLY A 298 5.17 14.34 -8.99
CA GLY A 298 5.93 14.41 -10.23
C GLY A 298 6.15 13.05 -10.90
N VAL A 299 7.41 12.75 -11.25
CA VAL A 299 7.86 11.46 -11.80
C VAL A 299 7.65 10.30 -10.83
N ALA A 300 7.47 10.57 -9.53
CA ALA A 300 7.25 9.58 -8.48
C ALA A 300 5.79 9.20 -8.25
N LYS A 301 4.85 9.72 -9.05
CA LYS A 301 3.40 9.49 -8.85
C LYS A 301 2.99 8.04 -8.63
N MET A 302 3.66 7.09 -9.30
CA MET A 302 3.33 5.66 -9.21
C MET A 302 3.69 5.02 -7.85
N TRP A 303 4.57 5.65 -7.06
CA TRP A 303 4.92 5.23 -5.70
C TRP A 303 4.68 6.35 -4.67
N SER A 304 3.80 7.31 -5.00
CA SER A 304 3.50 8.43 -4.11
C SER A 304 2.13 8.32 -3.46
N VAL A 305 2.07 8.67 -2.18
CA VAL A 305 0.83 8.92 -1.44
C VAL A 305 0.90 10.30 -0.80
N THR A 306 -0.24 10.91 -0.55
CA THR A 306 -0.34 12.22 0.08
C THR A 306 -0.83 12.08 1.52
N ALA A 307 -0.29 12.88 2.43
CA ALA A 307 -0.78 12.98 3.81
C ALA A 307 -0.69 14.41 4.34
N ILE A 308 -1.62 14.78 5.24
CA ILE A 308 -1.55 16.04 6.01
C ILE A 308 -0.20 16.15 6.73
N SER A 309 0.47 17.28 6.54
CA SER A 309 1.78 17.57 7.11
C SER A 309 1.74 18.53 8.29
N ASP A 310 0.66 19.26 8.51
CA ASP A 310 0.57 20.22 9.61
C ASP A 310 0.07 19.53 10.88
N HIS A 311 0.87 19.56 11.94
CA HIS A 311 0.54 18.94 13.22
C HIS A 311 0.94 19.82 14.39
N THR A 312 0.19 19.69 15.49
CA THR A 312 0.55 20.31 16.76
C THR A 312 1.46 19.37 17.53
N PHE A 313 2.63 19.87 17.90
CA PHE A 313 3.62 19.17 18.70
C PHE A 313 3.70 19.78 20.09
N THR A 314 3.98 18.94 21.08
CA THR A 314 4.40 19.40 22.41
C THR A 314 5.78 18.83 22.70
N ILE A 315 6.75 19.73 22.87
CA ILE A 315 8.16 19.42 23.18
C ILE A 315 8.60 20.35 24.31
N ARG A 316 9.25 19.79 25.35
CA ARG A 316 9.70 20.53 26.54
C ARG A 316 8.58 21.36 27.18
N GLY A 317 7.35 20.82 27.16
CA GLY A 317 6.15 21.47 27.70
C GLY A 317 5.64 22.67 26.88
N ARG A 318 6.18 22.92 25.68
CA ARG A 318 5.73 23.99 24.77
C ARG A 318 5.03 23.38 23.58
N SER A 319 3.86 23.92 23.23
CA SER A 319 3.12 23.51 22.05
C SER A 319 3.36 24.46 20.89
N PHE A 320 3.57 23.90 19.69
CA PHE A 320 3.70 24.65 18.44
C PHE A 320 3.11 23.84 17.28
N VAL A 321 2.78 24.51 16.18
CA VAL A 321 2.37 23.84 14.94
C VAL A 321 3.58 23.77 14.02
N GLY A 322 3.90 22.58 13.52
CA GLY A 322 4.91 22.36 12.50
C GLY A 322 4.28 21.80 11.23
N GLY A 323 4.82 22.18 10.07
CA GLY A 323 4.39 21.71 8.75
C GLY A 323 5.58 21.27 7.92
N GLY A 324 5.41 20.23 7.12
CA GLY A 324 6.44 19.68 6.25
C GLY A 324 6.16 18.24 5.82
N SER A 325 6.58 17.85 4.62
CA SER A 325 6.51 16.45 4.18
C SER A 325 7.29 15.50 5.12
N SER A 326 8.27 16.03 5.87
CA SER A 326 8.93 15.35 6.99
C SER A 326 7.98 14.90 8.10
N PHE A 327 6.84 15.58 8.28
CA PHE A 327 5.77 15.20 9.20
C PHE A 327 4.66 14.37 8.53
N ALA A 328 4.57 14.38 7.21
CA ALA A 328 3.66 13.49 6.46
C ALA A 328 4.21 12.05 6.38
N ALA A 329 5.50 11.89 6.10
CA ALA A 329 6.18 10.59 6.03
C ALA A 329 5.96 9.67 7.25
N PRO A 330 6.10 10.14 8.51
CA PRO A 330 5.90 9.29 9.69
C PRO A 330 4.47 8.79 9.87
N ILE A 331 3.47 9.48 9.33
CA ILE A 331 2.06 9.03 9.35
C ILE A 331 1.91 7.78 8.47
N VAL A 332 2.53 7.80 7.29
CA VAL A 332 2.57 6.66 6.38
C VAL A 332 3.41 5.52 6.96
N THR A 333 4.54 5.83 7.61
CA THR A 333 5.34 4.83 8.36
C THR A 333 4.51 4.15 9.46
N GLY A 334 3.79 4.92 10.27
CA GLY A 334 2.90 4.38 11.30
C GLY A 334 1.81 3.50 10.69
N THR A 335 1.22 3.93 9.57
CA THR A 335 0.22 3.13 8.84
C THR A 335 0.79 1.79 8.37
N ALA A 336 2.01 1.79 7.81
CA ALA A 336 2.70 0.56 7.44
C ALA A 336 2.89 -0.39 8.64
N ALA A 337 3.19 0.15 9.82
CA ALA A 337 3.29 -0.65 11.05
C ALA A 337 1.93 -1.23 11.49
N LEU A 338 0.83 -0.48 11.38
CA LEU A 338 -0.50 -1.00 11.67
C LEU A 338 -0.88 -2.14 10.72
N ILE A 339 -0.61 -1.99 9.42
CA ILE A 339 -0.85 -3.05 8.41
C ILE A 339 0.01 -4.28 8.73
N LYS A 340 1.28 -4.10 9.11
CA LYS A 340 2.19 -5.19 9.45
C LYS A 340 1.77 -5.94 10.72
N GLU A 341 1.18 -5.28 11.72
CA GLU A 341 0.57 -5.99 12.86
C GLU A 341 -0.62 -6.84 12.38
N LYS A 342 -1.50 -6.26 11.55
CA LYS A 342 -2.70 -6.96 11.07
C LYS A 342 -2.38 -8.13 10.14
N TYR A 343 -1.38 -7.97 9.28
CA TYR A 343 -0.93 -8.95 8.30
C TYR A 343 0.58 -9.20 8.43
N PRO A 344 1.01 -9.96 9.46
CA PRO A 344 2.44 -10.14 9.78
C PRO A 344 3.29 -10.74 8.65
N TRP A 345 2.65 -11.45 7.72
CA TRP A 345 3.29 -12.09 6.57
C TRP A 345 3.48 -11.15 5.36
N MET A 346 2.85 -9.96 5.33
CA MET A 346 3.03 -9.03 4.20
C MET A 346 4.45 -8.50 4.17
N ASP A 347 5.08 -8.54 3.01
CA ASP A 347 6.32 -7.82 2.74
C ASP A 347 6.05 -6.34 2.43
N ALA A 348 7.12 -5.56 2.27
CA ALA A 348 7.01 -4.15 1.91
C ALA A 348 6.25 -3.90 0.60
N ASN A 349 6.34 -4.80 -0.38
CA ASN A 349 5.68 -4.62 -1.65
C ASN A 349 4.16 -4.70 -1.50
N LEU A 350 3.66 -5.67 -0.75
CA LEU A 350 2.22 -5.79 -0.51
C LEU A 350 1.71 -4.72 0.48
N ILE A 351 2.52 -4.28 1.44
CA ILE A 351 2.19 -3.13 2.31
C ILE A 351 2.06 -1.85 1.48
N ARG A 352 3.04 -1.57 0.61
CA ARG A 352 3.00 -0.42 -0.31
C ARG A 352 1.77 -0.49 -1.20
N GLN A 353 1.52 -1.61 -1.86
CA GLN A 353 0.32 -1.79 -2.69
C GLN A 353 -0.97 -1.55 -1.88
N THR A 354 -1.03 -2.03 -0.64
CA THR A 354 -2.18 -1.80 0.25
C THR A 354 -2.37 -0.32 0.53
N ILE A 355 -1.32 0.41 0.93
CA ILE A 355 -1.38 1.86 1.21
C ILE A 355 -1.81 2.63 -0.03
N LEU A 356 -1.18 2.38 -1.18
CA LEU A 356 -1.43 3.12 -2.41
C LEU A 356 -2.80 2.81 -3.01
N SER A 357 -3.20 1.53 -3.07
CA SER A 357 -4.50 1.13 -3.63
C SER A 357 -5.70 1.61 -2.82
N THR A 358 -5.50 1.94 -1.55
CA THR A 358 -6.57 2.33 -0.63
C THR A 358 -6.63 3.84 -0.39
N ALA A 359 -5.69 4.61 -0.93
CA ALA A 359 -5.75 6.06 -0.89
C ALA A 359 -7.07 6.59 -1.47
N THR A 360 -7.55 7.69 -0.90
CA THR A 360 -8.69 8.43 -1.40
C THR A 360 -8.21 9.33 -2.54
N ASP A 361 -8.70 9.05 -3.75
CA ASP A 361 -8.37 9.81 -4.95
C ASP A 361 -8.74 11.30 -4.79
N ILE A 362 -7.79 12.19 -5.07
CA ILE A 362 -7.89 13.65 -4.95
C ILE A 362 -7.09 14.30 -6.08
N GLY A 363 -7.55 15.44 -6.61
CA GLY A 363 -6.86 16.12 -7.72
C GLY A 363 -7.37 15.67 -9.09
N GLU A 364 -6.49 15.27 -9.99
CA GLU A 364 -6.96 14.66 -11.25
C GLU A 364 -7.44 13.25 -10.96
N ARG A 365 -8.46 12.77 -11.68
CA ARG A 365 -8.99 11.42 -11.43
C ARG A 365 -7.93 10.37 -11.76
N GLY A 366 -7.66 9.48 -10.81
CA GLY A 366 -6.64 8.45 -10.89
C GLY A 366 -5.26 8.96 -10.46
N VAL A 367 -4.21 8.22 -10.82
CA VAL A 367 -2.85 8.54 -10.36
C VAL A 367 -2.30 9.77 -11.08
N ASP A 368 -2.06 10.85 -10.34
CA ASP A 368 -1.66 12.14 -10.89
C ASP A 368 -0.28 12.62 -10.40
N SER A 369 0.28 13.63 -11.07
CA SER A 369 1.62 14.15 -10.75
C SER A 369 1.66 15.09 -9.54
N VAL A 370 0.54 15.38 -8.90
CA VAL A 370 0.48 16.26 -7.73
C VAL A 370 0.38 15.42 -6.47
N TYR A 371 -0.64 14.57 -6.37
CA TYR A 371 -1.00 13.81 -5.18
C TYR A 371 -0.65 12.32 -5.28
N GLY A 372 -0.16 11.86 -6.42
CA GLY A 372 0.13 10.44 -6.65
C GLY A 372 -1.16 9.63 -6.62
N TRP A 373 -1.22 8.61 -5.74
CA TRP A 373 -2.41 7.79 -5.53
C TRP A 373 -3.53 8.49 -4.73
N GLY A 374 -3.26 9.68 -4.20
CA GLY A 374 -4.22 10.48 -3.43
C GLY A 374 -3.93 10.49 -1.93
N LEU A 375 -4.95 10.87 -1.14
CA LEU A 375 -4.84 11.06 0.30
C LEU A 375 -4.88 9.72 1.05
N LEU A 376 -3.93 9.51 1.96
CA LEU A 376 -3.84 8.34 2.82
C LEU A 376 -5.18 8.03 3.52
N ASN A 377 -5.58 6.75 3.52
CA ASN A 377 -6.80 6.27 4.16
C ASN A 377 -6.51 5.01 5.01
N ILE A 378 -6.35 5.21 6.32
CA ILE A 378 -5.86 4.18 7.24
C ILE A 378 -6.92 3.09 7.45
N ASP A 379 -8.18 3.46 7.68
CA ASP A 379 -9.28 2.52 7.90
C ASP A 379 -9.50 1.61 6.69
N LYS A 380 -9.36 2.16 5.47
CA LYS A 380 -9.43 1.36 4.24
C LYS A 380 -8.19 0.49 4.06
N ALA A 381 -6.99 0.99 4.33
CA ALA A 381 -5.75 0.20 4.27
C ALA A 381 -5.78 -1.00 5.23
N LEU A 382 -6.33 -0.83 6.43
CA LEU A 382 -6.50 -1.93 7.39
C LEU A 382 -7.47 -3.00 6.90
N LYS A 383 -8.30 -2.76 5.88
CA LYS A 383 -9.15 -3.79 5.27
C LYS A 383 -8.45 -4.60 4.16
N GLY A 384 -7.16 -4.37 3.92
CA GLY A 384 -6.37 -5.00 2.85
C GLY A 384 -6.36 -4.16 1.56
N PRO A 385 -5.72 -4.61 0.47
CA PRO A 385 -5.74 -3.88 -0.80
C PRO A 385 -7.17 -3.66 -1.32
N SER A 386 -7.41 -2.56 -2.05
CA SER A 386 -8.69 -2.33 -2.77
C SER A 386 -8.57 -2.26 -4.29
N LEU A 387 -7.36 -2.43 -4.82
CA LEU A 387 -7.07 -2.44 -6.24
C LEU A 387 -5.92 -3.40 -6.53
N PHE A 388 -6.15 -4.37 -7.41
CA PHE A 388 -5.13 -5.21 -8.04
C PHE A 388 -4.82 -4.62 -9.41
N ASP A 389 -3.84 -3.72 -9.46
CA ASP A 389 -3.40 -3.05 -10.68
C ASP A 389 -2.00 -3.50 -11.08
N THR A 390 -1.76 -3.73 -12.36
CA THR A 390 -0.46 -4.23 -12.87
C THR A 390 0.68 -3.25 -12.64
N GLN A 391 0.39 -1.95 -12.61
CA GLN A 391 1.34 -0.89 -12.30
C GLN A 391 1.68 -0.88 -10.79
N LEU A 392 0.73 -1.25 -9.92
CA LEU A 392 0.98 -1.42 -8.48
C LEU A 392 1.69 -2.74 -8.19
N ALA A 393 1.25 -3.84 -8.80
CA ALA A 393 1.83 -5.16 -8.60
C ALA A 393 3.27 -5.25 -9.14
N LEU A 394 3.64 -4.33 -10.04
CA LEU A 394 4.90 -4.35 -10.81
C LEU A 394 5.04 -5.68 -11.57
N GLY A 395 3.91 -6.13 -12.13
CA GLY A 395 3.76 -7.43 -12.76
C GLY A 395 2.30 -7.73 -13.12
N PRO A 396 2.03 -8.88 -13.75
CA PRO A 396 0.67 -9.25 -14.18
C PRO A 396 -0.26 -9.60 -13.02
N SER A 397 0.27 -9.90 -11.83
CA SER A 397 -0.50 -10.42 -10.71
C SER A 397 0.02 -9.92 -9.36
N VAL A 398 -0.90 -9.71 -8.42
CA VAL A 398 -0.58 -9.49 -7.02
C VAL A 398 -0.20 -10.82 -6.38
N ILE A 399 0.97 -10.86 -5.75
CA ILE A 399 1.48 -12.07 -5.10
C ILE A 399 1.08 -12.06 -3.62
N VAL A 400 0.27 -13.04 -3.20
CA VAL A 400 -0.16 -13.22 -1.82
C VAL A 400 0.39 -14.55 -1.29
N ASN A 401 1.49 -14.48 -0.55
CA ASN A 401 2.11 -15.66 0.06
C ASN A 401 1.84 -15.71 1.57
N ILE A 402 0.87 -16.52 1.99
CA ILE A 402 0.49 -16.66 3.40
C ILE A 402 1.07 -17.96 3.94
N PRO A 403 2.12 -17.95 4.77
CA PRO A 403 2.74 -19.18 5.26
C PRO A 403 1.77 -20.05 6.07
N SER A 404 0.99 -19.43 6.95
CA SER A 404 0.03 -20.08 7.86
C SER A 404 -1.01 -19.07 8.36
N GLY A 405 -2.10 -19.56 8.96
CA GLY A 405 -3.16 -18.73 9.53
C GLY A 405 -4.25 -18.37 8.52
N VAL A 406 -5.21 -17.55 8.95
CA VAL A 406 -6.37 -17.12 8.17
C VAL A 406 -6.42 -15.60 8.17
N TYR A 407 -6.44 -14.98 6.99
CA TYR A 407 -6.47 -13.52 6.86
C TYR A 407 -7.54 -13.10 5.86
N THR A 408 -8.21 -11.99 6.16
CA THR A 408 -9.31 -11.47 5.35
C THR A 408 -8.92 -10.13 4.73
N PHE A 409 -9.13 -10.02 3.41
CA PHE A 409 -9.28 -8.72 2.75
C PHE A 409 -10.77 -8.43 2.61
N SER A 410 -11.21 -7.34 3.21
CA SER A 410 -12.63 -6.97 3.31
C SER A 410 -13.01 -5.75 2.50
N ASN A 411 -12.06 -5.13 1.79
CA ASN A 411 -12.38 -4.18 0.74
C ASN A 411 -12.98 -4.90 -0.47
N ASP A 412 -13.78 -4.15 -1.24
CA ASP A 412 -14.00 -4.49 -2.64
C ASP A 412 -12.68 -4.28 -3.40
N ILE A 413 -12.35 -5.21 -4.29
CA ILE A 413 -11.07 -5.24 -5.02
C ILE A 413 -11.34 -5.22 -6.52
N SER A 414 -10.98 -4.13 -7.19
CA SER A 414 -11.05 -4.00 -8.65
C SER A 414 -9.65 -4.05 -9.28
N GLY A 415 -9.54 -3.87 -10.60
CA GLY A 415 -8.26 -3.66 -11.30
C GLY A 415 -7.98 -4.69 -12.40
N ASN A 416 -6.81 -4.57 -13.03
CA ASN A 416 -6.43 -5.37 -14.20
C ASN A 416 -5.39 -6.47 -13.91
N ALA A 417 -4.79 -6.49 -12.72
CA ALA A 417 -3.87 -7.55 -12.32
C ALA A 417 -4.63 -8.79 -11.84
N GLY A 418 -3.98 -9.95 -11.97
CA GLY A 418 -4.44 -11.20 -11.39
C GLY A 418 -4.03 -11.38 -9.92
N LEU A 419 -4.27 -12.57 -9.39
CA LEU A 419 -3.93 -12.95 -8.02
C LEU A 419 -3.17 -14.28 -8.01
N GLU A 420 -1.98 -14.30 -7.43
CA GLU A 420 -1.22 -15.52 -7.15
C GLU A 420 -1.30 -15.83 -5.65
N LYS A 421 -2.16 -16.79 -5.27
CA LYS A 421 -2.29 -17.23 -3.89
C LYS A 421 -1.33 -18.39 -3.60
N ASN A 422 -0.31 -18.10 -2.82
CA ASN A 422 0.76 -18.99 -2.39
C ASN A 422 0.75 -19.22 -0.87
N GLY A 423 1.55 -20.17 -0.40
CA GLY A 423 1.68 -20.53 1.01
C GLY A 423 0.50 -21.32 1.56
N ALA A 424 0.69 -22.01 2.69
CA ALA A 424 -0.29 -22.97 3.21
C ALA A 424 -1.50 -22.33 3.91
N GLY A 425 -1.42 -21.04 4.25
CA GLY A 425 -2.50 -20.31 4.91
C GLY A 425 -3.72 -20.03 4.03
N GLU A 426 -4.76 -19.49 4.66
CA GLU A 426 -6.02 -19.10 4.03
C GLU A 426 -6.08 -17.59 3.78
N LEU A 427 -6.47 -17.22 2.55
CA LEU A 427 -6.93 -15.87 2.21
C LEU A 427 -8.44 -15.89 2.05
N ILE A 428 -9.14 -14.97 2.73
CA ILE A 428 -10.56 -14.72 2.57
C ILE A 428 -10.72 -13.38 1.84
N LEU A 429 -11.40 -13.40 0.70
CA LEU A 429 -11.85 -12.21 0.01
C LEU A 429 -13.34 -12.04 0.32
N SER A 430 -13.65 -11.14 1.28
CA SER A 430 -15.01 -11.00 1.80
C SER A 430 -15.83 -9.90 1.12
N GLY A 431 -15.17 -8.95 0.45
CA GLY A 431 -15.82 -7.95 -0.42
C GLY A 431 -16.00 -8.47 -1.84
N ASN A 432 -16.60 -7.65 -2.71
CA ASN A 432 -16.71 -7.96 -4.13
C ASN A 432 -15.34 -7.86 -4.80
N SER A 433 -14.94 -8.90 -5.52
CA SER A 433 -13.67 -8.98 -6.25
C SER A 433 -13.93 -8.88 -7.76
N THR A 434 -13.76 -7.69 -8.32
CA THR A 434 -14.07 -7.38 -9.74
C THR A 434 -12.83 -7.21 -10.62
N PHE A 435 -11.64 -7.54 -10.10
CA PHE A 435 -10.42 -7.51 -10.90
C PHE A 435 -10.44 -8.55 -12.03
N LEU A 436 -9.75 -8.25 -13.13
CA LEU A 436 -9.90 -8.95 -14.40
C LEU A 436 -8.83 -10.00 -14.68
N GLY A 437 -7.61 -9.84 -14.15
CA GLY A 437 -6.54 -10.80 -14.37
C GLY A 437 -6.81 -12.12 -13.66
N ASP A 438 -6.24 -13.22 -14.16
CA ASP A 438 -6.50 -14.57 -13.65
C ASP A 438 -6.10 -14.74 -12.18
N THR A 439 -6.88 -15.55 -11.46
CA THR A 439 -6.56 -16.00 -10.11
C THR A 439 -5.98 -17.41 -10.15
N ASN A 440 -4.74 -17.55 -9.71
CA ASN A 440 -4.07 -18.84 -9.55
C ASN A 440 -3.95 -19.16 -8.06
N VAL A 441 -4.65 -20.20 -7.61
CA VAL A 441 -4.54 -20.73 -6.25
C VAL A 441 -3.52 -21.85 -6.28
N ASN A 442 -2.25 -21.52 -6.03
CA ASN A 442 -1.14 -22.46 -6.12
C ASN A 442 -0.98 -23.31 -4.85
N ALA A 443 -1.31 -22.73 -3.69
CA ALA A 443 -1.22 -23.42 -2.40
C ALA A 443 -2.16 -22.82 -1.33
N GLY A 444 -2.45 -23.65 -0.33
CA GLY A 444 -3.32 -23.28 0.79
C GLY A 444 -4.77 -23.14 0.35
N ARG A 445 -5.48 -22.20 0.96
CA ARG A 445 -6.91 -21.98 0.72
C ARG A 445 -7.18 -20.55 0.25
N LEU A 446 -8.01 -20.40 -0.77
CA LEU A 446 -8.66 -19.16 -1.13
C LEU A 446 -10.16 -19.31 -0.85
N ARG A 447 -10.73 -18.42 -0.04
CA ARG A 447 -12.17 -18.32 0.16
C ARG A 447 -12.68 -17.07 -0.53
N VAL A 448 -13.65 -17.24 -1.42
CA VAL A 448 -14.29 -16.14 -2.15
C VAL A 448 -15.76 -16.04 -1.75
N ASN A 449 -16.18 -14.83 -1.43
CA ASN A 449 -17.57 -14.49 -1.10
C ASN A 449 -18.06 -13.39 -2.06
N GLY A 450 -19.37 -13.14 -2.09
CA GLY A 450 -19.95 -12.06 -2.89
C GLY A 450 -19.74 -12.25 -4.38
N THR A 451 -19.54 -11.15 -5.12
CA THR A 451 -19.27 -11.19 -6.57
C THR A 451 -17.78 -11.40 -6.83
N TYR A 452 -17.44 -12.32 -7.75
CA TYR A 452 -16.07 -12.59 -8.19
C TYR A 452 -15.98 -12.60 -9.72
N VAL A 453 -15.11 -11.78 -10.34
CA VAL A 453 -15.05 -11.65 -11.81
C VAL A 453 -13.86 -12.37 -12.45
N SER A 454 -12.74 -12.47 -11.75
CA SER A 454 -11.54 -13.14 -12.27
C SER A 454 -11.77 -14.63 -12.51
N SER A 455 -11.13 -15.20 -13.54
CA SER A 455 -11.07 -16.66 -13.76
C SER A 455 -10.32 -17.33 -12.60
N LEU A 456 -10.79 -18.49 -12.15
CA LEU A 456 -10.26 -19.20 -10.98
C LEU A 456 -9.57 -20.51 -11.39
N ASN A 457 -8.25 -20.56 -11.25
CA ASN A 457 -7.43 -21.74 -11.52
C ASN A 457 -6.92 -22.32 -10.19
N VAL A 458 -7.48 -23.44 -9.76
CA VAL A 458 -7.08 -24.13 -8.53
C VAL A 458 -6.05 -25.19 -8.86
N ARG A 459 -4.83 -25.09 -8.33
CA ARG A 459 -3.76 -26.06 -8.56
C ARG A 459 -3.88 -27.27 -7.63
N ARG A 460 -3.18 -28.35 -7.98
CA ARG A 460 -3.06 -29.55 -7.15
C ARG A 460 -2.71 -29.22 -5.70
N ARG A 461 -3.46 -29.80 -4.76
CA ARG A 461 -3.36 -29.60 -3.29
C ARG A 461 -3.76 -28.21 -2.78
N ALA A 462 -4.21 -27.30 -3.64
CA ALA A 462 -4.85 -26.06 -3.22
C ALA A 462 -6.36 -26.23 -3.05
N ILE A 463 -6.97 -25.31 -2.31
CA ILE A 463 -8.39 -25.32 -2.00
C ILE A 463 -9.01 -23.99 -2.43
N LEU A 464 -10.04 -24.05 -3.25
CA LEU A 464 -10.98 -22.95 -3.44
C LEU A 464 -12.22 -23.23 -2.59
N SER A 465 -12.67 -22.25 -1.80
CA SER A 465 -13.89 -22.36 -1.01
C SER A 465 -14.87 -21.25 -1.37
N THR A 466 -16.12 -21.63 -1.59
CA THR A 466 -17.20 -20.72 -1.97
C THR A 466 -18.37 -20.83 -1.00
N ASN A 467 -18.98 -19.70 -0.67
CA ASN A 467 -20.22 -19.67 0.12
C ASN A 467 -21.14 -18.57 -0.42
N ASN A 468 -22.23 -18.97 -1.08
CA ASN A 468 -23.19 -18.06 -1.72
C ASN A 468 -22.52 -17.04 -2.65
N ALA A 469 -21.47 -17.46 -3.36
CA ALA A 469 -20.70 -16.59 -4.24
C ALA A 469 -21.34 -16.51 -5.63
N ARG A 470 -21.14 -15.38 -6.31
CA ARG A 470 -21.46 -15.21 -7.73
C ARG A 470 -20.15 -15.05 -8.51
N ILE A 471 -19.69 -16.14 -9.10
CA ILE A 471 -18.50 -16.19 -9.95
C ILE A 471 -18.93 -15.85 -11.38
N ASN A 472 -18.40 -14.78 -11.97
CA ASN A 472 -18.76 -14.30 -13.31
C ASN A 472 -17.79 -14.78 -14.40
N ASN A 473 -17.13 -15.91 -14.17
CA ASN A 473 -16.11 -16.47 -15.05
C ASN A 473 -15.92 -17.96 -14.79
N ASN A 474 -14.94 -18.55 -15.46
CA ASN A 474 -14.65 -19.98 -15.38
C ASN A 474 -13.96 -20.36 -14.07
N ILE A 475 -14.16 -21.62 -13.67
CA ILE A 475 -13.40 -22.28 -12.62
C ILE A 475 -12.76 -23.54 -13.22
N THR A 476 -11.43 -23.63 -13.12
CA THR A 476 -10.65 -24.82 -13.45
C THR A 476 -10.07 -25.41 -12.16
N ASN A 477 -10.42 -26.65 -11.83
CA ASN A 477 -10.09 -27.30 -10.57
C ASN A 477 -9.19 -28.53 -10.76
N ASP A 478 -7.89 -28.37 -10.48
CA ASP A 478 -6.89 -29.45 -10.31
C ASP A 478 -6.68 -29.82 -8.82
N GLY A 479 -7.35 -29.10 -7.91
CA GLY A 479 -7.20 -29.22 -6.47
C GLY A 479 -8.49 -29.69 -5.80
N THR A 480 -8.95 -28.92 -4.81
CA THR A 480 -10.24 -29.11 -4.16
C THR A 480 -11.11 -27.87 -4.30
N LEU A 481 -12.33 -28.03 -4.80
CA LEU A 481 -13.39 -27.04 -4.68
C LEU A 481 -14.29 -27.41 -3.49
N GLU A 482 -14.45 -26.53 -2.52
CA GLU A 482 -15.39 -26.68 -1.41
C GLU A 482 -16.56 -25.70 -1.55
N ASN A 483 -17.74 -26.21 -1.88
CA ASN A 483 -18.95 -25.40 -1.93
C ASN A 483 -19.79 -25.60 -0.66
N ARG A 484 -20.08 -24.50 0.04
CA ARG A 484 -20.76 -24.50 1.35
C ARG A 484 -22.15 -23.90 1.34
N GLY A 485 -22.60 -23.40 0.19
CA GLY A 485 -23.90 -22.75 0.02
C GLY A 485 -24.36 -22.80 -1.42
N SER A 486 -25.22 -21.87 -1.82
CA SER A 486 -25.76 -21.76 -3.18
C SER A 486 -24.88 -20.85 -4.02
N THR A 487 -23.84 -21.41 -4.64
CA THR A 487 -22.87 -20.68 -5.46
C THR A 487 -23.29 -20.71 -6.93
N GLN A 488 -23.27 -19.56 -7.60
CA GLN A 488 -23.52 -19.46 -9.03
C GLN A 488 -22.22 -19.18 -9.79
N VAL A 489 -21.99 -19.92 -10.88
CA VAL A 489 -20.88 -19.75 -11.82
C VAL A 489 -21.44 -19.37 -13.18
N ASN A 490 -21.31 -18.10 -13.58
CA ASN A 490 -21.72 -17.58 -14.88
C ASN A 490 -20.62 -17.82 -15.94
N GLY A 491 -20.17 -19.06 -16.01
CA GLY A 491 -19.06 -19.52 -16.85
C GLY A 491 -19.06 -21.05 -16.88
N ASN A 492 -17.93 -21.62 -17.28
CA ASN A 492 -17.74 -23.06 -17.27
C ASN A 492 -17.13 -23.52 -15.93
N TYR A 493 -17.46 -24.73 -15.51
CA TYR A 493 -16.78 -25.44 -14.44
C TYR A 493 -16.07 -26.68 -15.00
N GLU A 494 -14.77 -26.77 -14.78
CA GLU A 494 -13.96 -27.93 -15.15
C GLU A 494 -13.24 -28.48 -13.93
N SER A 495 -13.56 -29.72 -13.56
CA SER A 495 -12.74 -30.54 -12.67
C SER A 495 -11.76 -31.33 -13.53
N LEU A 496 -10.48 -31.39 -13.14
CA LEU A 496 -9.49 -32.26 -13.78
C LEU A 496 -9.46 -33.64 -13.13
N GLU A 497 -8.76 -34.60 -13.74
CA GLU A 497 -8.58 -35.93 -13.17
C GLU A 497 -7.95 -35.86 -11.77
N ASN A 498 -8.39 -36.72 -10.84
CA ASN A 498 -7.95 -36.74 -9.44
C ASN A 498 -8.28 -35.49 -8.60
N SER A 499 -8.91 -34.46 -9.17
CA SER A 499 -9.43 -33.33 -8.41
C SER A 499 -10.60 -33.74 -7.52
N ARG A 500 -10.94 -32.89 -6.56
CA ARG A 500 -12.03 -33.14 -5.62
C ARG A 500 -13.05 -32.00 -5.58
N VAL A 501 -14.32 -32.36 -5.48
CA VAL A 501 -15.44 -31.47 -5.17
C VAL A 501 -15.97 -31.87 -3.80
N VAL A 502 -16.01 -30.92 -2.87
CA VAL A 502 -16.58 -31.10 -1.54
C VAL A 502 -17.87 -30.30 -1.48
N ALA A 503 -18.96 -30.95 -1.08
CA ALA A 503 -20.27 -30.34 -0.93
C ALA A 503 -20.79 -30.53 0.50
N GLU A 504 -21.13 -29.42 1.16
CA GLU A 504 -21.90 -29.42 2.40
C GLU A 504 -23.38 -29.77 2.13
N LEU A 505 -24.12 -30.14 3.17
CA LEU A 505 -25.56 -30.37 3.07
C LEU A 505 -26.29 -29.12 2.58
N ASN A 506 -27.26 -29.33 1.70
CA ASN A 506 -28.07 -28.28 1.08
C ASN A 506 -27.26 -27.22 0.30
N SER A 507 -25.98 -27.48 0.01
CA SER A 507 -25.17 -26.67 -0.90
C SER A 507 -25.46 -27.04 -2.35
N ASN A 508 -25.39 -26.04 -3.24
CA ASN A 508 -25.56 -26.24 -4.67
C ASN A 508 -24.55 -25.37 -5.44
N LEU A 509 -23.89 -25.97 -6.42
CA LEU A 509 -23.08 -25.26 -7.40
C LEU A 509 -23.86 -25.18 -8.71
N HIS A 510 -24.45 -24.02 -8.99
CA HIS A 510 -25.19 -23.78 -10.21
C HIS A 510 -24.28 -23.16 -11.29
N VAL A 511 -24.15 -23.80 -12.44
CA VAL A 511 -23.22 -23.41 -13.51
C VAL A 511 -23.98 -23.08 -14.80
N THR A 512 -23.93 -21.84 -15.27
CA THR A 512 -24.68 -21.46 -16.49
C THR A 512 -24.02 -21.98 -17.77
N GLY A 513 -22.72 -22.29 -17.72
CA GLY A 513 -21.95 -22.87 -18.82
C GLY A 513 -21.80 -24.39 -18.72
N ARG A 514 -20.83 -24.94 -19.45
CA ARG A 514 -20.52 -26.37 -19.47
C ARG A 514 -19.92 -26.82 -18.13
N VAL A 515 -20.27 -28.03 -17.71
CA VAL A 515 -19.66 -28.73 -16.56
C VAL A 515 -18.89 -29.94 -17.05
N SER A 516 -17.62 -30.05 -16.65
CA SER A 516 -16.78 -31.24 -16.90
C SER A 516 -16.32 -31.85 -15.60
N LEU A 517 -16.62 -33.13 -15.38
CA LEU A 517 -16.25 -33.83 -14.15
C LEU A 517 -14.97 -34.66 -14.26
N ASN A 518 -14.58 -35.09 -15.46
CA ASN A 518 -13.31 -35.78 -15.79
C ASN A 518 -12.82 -36.80 -14.74
N ASN A 519 -13.69 -37.70 -14.26
CA ASN A 519 -13.35 -38.73 -13.27
C ASN A 519 -12.78 -38.14 -11.96
N SER A 520 -13.23 -36.93 -11.58
CA SER A 520 -12.94 -36.34 -10.28
C SER A 520 -13.64 -37.07 -9.13
N LYS A 521 -13.35 -36.68 -7.89
CA LYS A 521 -13.92 -37.25 -6.68
C LYS A 521 -14.96 -36.31 -6.07
N LEU A 522 -16.08 -36.86 -5.63
CA LEU A 522 -17.08 -36.12 -4.86
C LEU A 522 -16.96 -36.50 -3.38
N GLU A 523 -16.86 -35.52 -2.50
CA GLU A 523 -16.93 -35.71 -1.04
C GLU A 523 -18.16 -34.98 -0.51
N ILE A 524 -18.99 -35.67 0.26
CA ILE A 524 -20.17 -35.08 0.88
C ILE A 524 -19.97 -35.00 2.39
N LYS A 525 -20.21 -33.79 2.90
CA LYS A 525 -20.03 -33.42 4.29
C LYS A 525 -21.38 -33.24 4.99
N PRO A 526 -21.60 -33.80 6.19
CA PRO A 526 -22.84 -33.63 6.93
C PRO A 526 -23.00 -32.23 7.55
N GLU A 527 -22.03 -31.33 7.36
CA GLU A 527 -22.11 -29.94 7.75
C GLU A 527 -23.09 -29.16 6.87
N GLU A 528 -23.81 -28.21 7.45
CA GLU A 528 -24.56 -27.16 6.76
C GLU A 528 -24.24 -25.84 7.46
N ASN A 529 -23.74 -24.85 6.71
CA ASN A 529 -23.26 -23.58 7.25
C ASN A 529 -22.20 -23.77 8.35
N GLY A 530 -21.34 -24.78 8.20
CA GLY A 530 -20.31 -25.13 9.18
C GLY A 530 -20.80 -25.87 10.43
N GLU A 531 -22.08 -26.19 10.54
CA GLU A 531 -22.63 -27.00 11.64
C GLU A 531 -22.97 -28.41 11.17
N ARG A 532 -22.45 -29.42 11.85
CA ARG A 532 -22.82 -30.82 11.58
C ARG A 532 -24.32 -31.04 11.82
N LYS A 533 -25.02 -31.58 10.82
CA LYS A 533 -26.44 -31.95 10.91
C LYS A 533 -26.62 -33.46 11.04
N TYR A 534 -27.73 -33.85 11.64
CA TYR A 534 -28.13 -35.25 11.77
C TYR A 534 -28.87 -35.72 10.52
N ILE A 535 -28.37 -36.79 9.88
CA ILE A 535 -29.00 -37.42 8.72
C ILE A 535 -29.73 -38.68 9.17
N THR A 536 -30.97 -38.85 8.73
CA THR A 536 -31.78 -40.03 9.07
C THR A 536 -31.48 -41.22 8.13
N ALA A 537 -31.94 -42.41 8.51
CA ALA A 537 -31.86 -43.59 7.62
C ALA A 537 -32.72 -43.46 6.35
N ASN A 538 -33.81 -42.67 6.40
CA ASN A 538 -34.64 -42.38 5.22
C ASN A 538 -33.87 -41.59 4.16
N GLY A 539 -32.88 -40.82 4.61
CA GLY A 539 -31.98 -40.01 3.82
C GLY A 539 -32.61 -38.73 3.29
N THR A 540 -31.75 -37.87 2.76
CA THR A 540 -32.09 -36.58 2.17
C THR A 540 -31.54 -36.52 0.75
N ASN A 541 -32.34 -36.01 -0.20
CA ASN A 541 -31.87 -35.73 -1.55
C ASN A 541 -31.33 -34.30 -1.61
N GLN A 542 -30.22 -34.11 -2.30
CA GLN A 542 -29.69 -32.79 -2.60
C GLN A 542 -29.08 -32.73 -4.00
N GLU A 543 -29.24 -31.59 -4.65
CA GLU A 543 -28.58 -31.30 -5.92
C GLU A 543 -27.21 -30.66 -5.65
N ILE A 544 -26.14 -31.37 -5.98
CA ILE A 544 -24.78 -30.91 -5.73
C ILE A 544 -24.35 -29.91 -6.79
N ILE A 545 -24.56 -30.26 -8.06
CA ILE A 545 -24.22 -29.44 -9.21
C ILE A 545 -25.43 -29.41 -10.14
N THR A 546 -25.83 -28.22 -10.57
CA THR A 546 -26.81 -28.02 -11.63
C THR A 546 -26.17 -27.20 -12.74
N SER A 547 -26.62 -27.41 -13.98
CA SER A 547 -26.11 -26.67 -15.12
C SER A 547 -27.18 -26.34 -16.14
N ASP A 548 -27.14 -25.12 -16.67
CA ASP A 548 -27.98 -24.70 -17.81
C ASP A 548 -27.52 -25.35 -19.12
N ASN A 549 -26.36 -26.01 -19.11
CA ASN A 549 -25.79 -26.75 -20.23
C ASN A 549 -25.51 -28.22 -19.84
N ARG A 550 -25.03 -29.01 -20.79
CA ARG A 550 -24.75 -30.42 -20.57
C ARG A 550 -23.61 -30.63 -19.56
N ILE A 551 -23.84 -31.52 -18.60
CA ILE A 551 -22.80 -32.08 -17.72
C ILE A 551 -22.12 -33.24 -18.45
N GLU A 552 -20.79 -33.13 -18.59
CA GLU A 552 -19.94 -34.13 -19.22
C GLU A 552 -19.05 -34.86 -18.21
N GLY A 553 -18.78 -36.14 -18.49
CA GLY A 553 -18.05 -37.02 -17.57
C GLY A 553 -18.88 -37.43 -16.36
N LYS A 554 -18.23 -38.11 -15.42
CA LYS A 554 -18.80 -38.59 -14.14
C LYS A 554 -17.77 -38.39 -13.03
N PHE A 555 -18.22 -38.46 -11.79
CA PHE A 555 -17.32 -38.68 -10.66
C PHE A 555 -16.84 -40.14 -10.64
N GLU A 556 -15.56 -40.36 -10.35
CA GLU A 556 -14.97 -41.69 -10.20
C GLU A 556 -15.37 -42.31 -8.86
N THR A 557 -15.22 -41.54 -7.78
CA THR A 557 -15.57 -41.97 -6.42
C THR A 557 -16.48 -40.97 -5.72
N ILE A 558 -17.24 -41.49 -4.76
CA ILE A 558 -18.04 -40.70 -3.83
C ILE A 558 -17.64 -41.08 -2.41
N ASP A 559 -17.14 -40.09 -1.67
CA ASP A 559 -16.68 -40.23 -0.31
C ASP A 559 -17.67 -39.52 0.63
N THR A 560 -17.87 -40.09 1.82
CA THR A 560 -18.71 -39.54 2.88
C THR A 560 -18.09 -39.82 4.23
N ASP A 561 -18.60 -39.17 5.27
CA ASP A 561 -18.33 -39.60 6.65
C ASP A 561 -18.68 -41.08 6.85
N GLU A 562 -17.94 -41.75 7.76
CA GLU A 562 -17.98 -43.19 7.98
C GLU A 562 -19.40 -43.73 8.19
N MET A 563 -20.26 -42.98 8.88
CA MET A 563 -21.63 -43.37 9.22
C MET A 563 -22.67 -43.00 8.17
N LEU A 564 -22.26 -42.53 6.99
CA LEU A 564 -23.14 -42.11 5.91
C LEU A 564 -22.97 -43.00 4.67
N ASN A 565 -24.07 -43.19 3.95
CA ASN A 565 -24.10 -43.69 2.59
C ASN A 565 -24.48 -42.53 1.68
N ALA A 566 -23.91 -42.47 0.48
CA ALA A 566 -24.38 -41.59 -0.57
C ALA A 566 -24.60 -42.37 -1.86
N LYS A 567 -25.76 -42.14 -2.48
CA LYS A 567 -26.09 -42.65 -3.82
C LYS A 567 -26.17 -41.48 -4.78
N ILE A 568 -25.30 -41.46 -5.77
CA ILE A 568 -25.29 -40.45 -6.83
C ILE A 568 -26.35 -40.76 -7.90
N ASN A 569 -27.04 -39.73 -8.38
CA ASN A 569 -27.88 -39.76 -9.57
C ASN A 569 -27.48 -38.58 -10.46
N GLN A 570 -27.15 -38.85 -11.72
CA GLN A 570 -26.76 -37.83 -12.68
C GLN A 570 -27.69 -37.92 -13.91
N ASN A 571 -28.17 -36.76 -14.36
CA ASN A 571 -28.83 -36.59 -15.65
C ASN A 571 -28.02 -35.62 -16.54
N GLU A 572 -28.59 -35.16 -17.65
CA GLU A 572 -27.90 -34.28 -18.59
C GLU A 572 -27.49 -32.92 -18.00
N ASN A 573 -28.19 -32.44 -16.97
CA ASN A 573 -28.07 -31.07 -16.43
C ASN A 573 -27.89 -31.02 -14.91
N SER A 574 -27.96 -32.15 -14.18
CA SER A 574 -27.75 -32.16 -12.74
C SER A 574 -27.04 -33.41 -12.22
N VAL A 575 -26.24 -33.20 -11.18
CA VAL A 575 -25.71 -34.23 -10.29
C VAL A 575 -26.38 -34.06 -8.93
N SER A 576 -27.11 -35.07 -8.52
CA SER A 576 -27.79 -35.13 -7.23
C SER A 576 -27.35 -36.34 -6.43
N THR A 577 -27.54 -36.29 -5.12
CA THR A 577 -27.17 -37.38 -4.21
C THR A 577 -28.28 -37.62 -3.23
N LYS A 578 -28.58 -38.89 -2.95
CA LYS A 578 -29.35 -39.30 -1.77
C LYS A 578 -28.37 -39.72 -0.69
N ILE A 579 -28.32 -38.95 0.40
CA ILE A 579 -27.43 -39.23 1.54
C ILE A 579 -28.28 -39.81 2.66
N SER A 580 -27.88 -40.94 3.22
CA SER A 580 -28.57 -41.58 4.35
C SER A 580 -27.59 -42.08 5.39
N ARG A 581 -28.05 -42.19 6.63
CA ARG A 581 -27.25 -42.82 7.69
C ARG A 581 -27.15 -44.33 7.45
N LYS A 582 -25.96 -44.90 7.66
CA LYS A 582 -25.75 -46.36 7.74
C LYS A 582 -26.55 -46.98 8.90
N ASN A 583 -26.80 -48.28 8.80
CA ASN A 583 -27.40 -48.99 9.91
C ASN A 583 -26.39 -49.11 11.06
N VAL A 584 -26.76 -48.62 12.24
CA VAL A 584 -25.86 -48.59 13.40
C VAL A 584 -25.54 -50.01 13.89
N LEU A 585 -26.47 -50.96 13.69
CA LEU A 585 -26.26 -52.36 14.09
C LEU A 585 -25.08 -53.02 13.37
N ASP A 586 -24.73 -52.54 12.17
CA ASP A 586 -23.60 -53.09 11.40
C ASP A 586 -22.24 -52.74 12.04
N TYR A 587 -22.22 -51.83 13.02
CA TYR A 587 -21.02 -51.30 13.68
C TYR A 587 -20.93 -51.69 15.16
N VAL A 588 -21.96 -52.32 15.73
CA VAL A 588 -21.93 -52.86 17.08
C VAL A 588 -21.42 -54.30 17.00
N LYS A 589 -20.13 -54.51 17.32
CA LYS A 589 -19.50 -55.84 17.41
C LYS A 589 -19.55 -56.40 18.82
#